data_AF-A0A150M4N5-F1
#
_entry.id   AF-A0A150M4N5-F1
#
_cell.length_a   1.000
_cell.length_b   1.000
_cell.length_c   1.000
_cell.angle_alpha   90.00
_cell.angle_beta   90.00
_cell.angle_gamma   90.00
#
_symmetry.space_group_name_H-M   'P 1'
#
loop_
_entity.id
_entity.type
_entity.pdbx_description
1 polymer ?
#
loop_
_entity_poly.entity_id
_entity_poly.type
_entity_poly.pdbx_seq_one_letter_code
_entity_poly.pdbx_strand_id
1 'polypeptide(L)'
;MKKNFSLFLLLFMVLLFLEACSTLNDLKQTAEKNMAIDRTLPKYQLNKENFKEISYQGKTYVIQDSTVDRERLQEPIGKVAESVTINEHNELLSKEELRKIEILPKENEEKRFHFNFGWVYRIKNTSPDEEVAVVVNHEYRLAKIKK
;
A
#
# COMPACT_ATOMS: atom_id res chain seq x y z
N MET A 1 2.49 -46.53 -31.09
CA MET A 1 1.72 -45.50 -30.37
C MET A 1 2.49 -44.77 -29.26
N LYS A 2 3.27 -45.43 -28.38
CA LYS A 2 3.97 -44.77 -27.25
C LYS A 2 5.01 -43.70 -27.63
N LYS A 3 5.76 -43.88 -28.73
CA LYS A 3 6.83 -42.94 -29.14
C LYS A 3 6.29 -41.59 -29.65
N ASN A 4 5.16 -41.61 -30.38
CA ASN A 4 4.50 -40.41 -30.90
C ASN A 4 3.78 -39.65 -29.77
N PHE A 5 3.19 -40.38 -28.82
CA PHE A 5 2.59 -39.79 -27.61
C PHE A 5 3.64 -39.09 -26.72
N SER A 6 4.81 -39.71 -26.55
CA SER A 6 5.94 -39.11 -25.83
C SER A 6 6.47 -37.84 -26.51
N LEU A 7 6.50 -37.80 -27.85
CA LEU A 7 6.95 -36.62 -28.61
C LEU A 7 5.95 -35.46 -28.47
N PHE A 8 4.65 -35.77 -28.54
CA PHE A 8 3.59 -34.80 -28.29
C PHE A 8 3.65 -34.22 -26.87
N LEU A 9 3.92 -35.05 -25.85
CA LEU A 9 4.05 -34.60 -24.47
C LEU A 9 5.24 -33.64 -24.27
N LEU A 10 6.37 -33.92 -24.93
CA LEU A 10 7.56 -33.09 -24.89
C LEU A 10 7.35 -31.75 -25.59
N LEU A 11 6.66 -31.75 -26.73
CA LEU A 11 6.28 -30.53 -27.46
C LEU A 11 5.32 -29.67 -26.63
N PHE A 12 4.37 -30.31 -25.93
CA PHE A 12 3.41 -29.64 -25.05
C PHE A 12 4.11 -29.00 -23.84
N MET A 13 5.08 -29.68 -23.23
CA MET A 13 5.89 -29.08 -22.16
C MET A 13 6.65 -27.84 -22.65
N VAL A 14 7.29 -27.89 -23.82
CA VAL A 14 8.03 -26.74 -24.37
C VAL A 14 7.11 -25.54 -24.63
N LEU A 15 5.88 -25.77 -25.10
CA LEU A 15 4.89 -24.70 -25.29
C LEU A 15 4.48 -24.05 -23.94
N LEU A 16 4.27 -24.85 -22.89
CA LEU A 16 3.98 -24.34 -21.54
C LEU A 16 5.15 -23.52 -20.95
N PHE A 17 6.40 -23.88 -21.26
CA PHE A 17 7.58 -23.12 -20.83
C PHE A 17 7.75 -21.79 -21.57
N LEU A 18 7.34 -21.71 -22.85
CA LEU A 18 7.42 -20.48 -23.63
C LEU A 18 6.42 -19.42 -23.16
N GLU A 19 5.20 -19.81 -22.81
CA GLU A 19 4.18 -18.91 -22.25
C GLU A 19 4.55 -18.41 -20.84
N ALA A 20 5.25 -19.22 -20.05
CA ALA A 20 5.70 -18.81 -18.72
C ALA A 20 6.78 -17.70 -18.78
N CYS A 21 7.66 -17.70 -19.78
CA CYS A 21 8.74 -16.72 -19.89
C CYS A 21 8.25 -15.28 -20.14
N SER A 22 7.19 -15.09 -20.92
CA SER A 22 6.65 -13.74 -21.19
C SER A 22 6.07 -13.12 -19.93
N THR A 23 5.27 -13.89 -19.18
CA THR A 23 4.68 -13.42 -17.91
C THR A 23 5.74 -13.06 -16.87
N LEU A 24 6.83 -13.83 -16.79
CA LEU A 24 7.96 -13.53 -15.90
C LEU A 24 8.67 -12.23 -16.29
N ASN A 25 8.86 -11.99 -17.59
CA ASN A 25 9.45 -10.76 -18.08
C ASN A 25 8.55 -9.55 -17.80
N ASP A 26 7.24 -9.68 -18.00
CA ASP A 26 6.27 -8.62 -17.71
C ASP A 26 6.23 -8.28 -16.21
N LEU A 27 6.29 -9.29 -15.34
CA LEU A 27 6.40 -9.11 -13.89
C LEU A 27 7.68 -8.36 -13.52
N LYS A 28 8.81 -8.75 -14.10
CA LYS A 28 10.10 -8.08 -13.89
C LYS A 28 10.04 -6.62 -14.32
N GLN A 29 9.54 -6.34 -15.52
CA GLN A 29 9.40 -4.97 -16.03
C GLN A 29 8.46 -4.13 -15.17
N THR A 30 7.35 -4.71 -14.71
CA THR A 30 6.40 -4.05 -13.82
C THR A 30 7.05 -3.72 -12.47
N ALA A 31 7.81 -4.65 -11.90
CA ALA A 31 8.55 -4.43 -10.66
C ALA A 31 9.60 -3.32 -10.83
N GLU A 32 10.38 -3.34 -11.90
CA GLU A 32 11.39 -2.32 -12.21
C GLU A 32 10.75 -0.93 -12.36
N LYS A 33 9.63 -0.83 -13.08
CA LYS A 33 8.86 0.41 -13.23
C LYS A 33 8.35 0.91 -11.88
N ASN A 34 7.77 0.04 -11.06
CA ASN A 34 7.25 0.40 -9.74
C ASN A 34 8.36 0.84 -8.78
N MET A 35 9.53 0.18 -8.83
CA MET A 35 10.72 0.60 -8.06
C MET A 35 11.25 1.96 -8.52
N ALA A 36 11.27 2.23 -9.83
CA ALA A 36 11.69 3.51 -10.36
C ALA A 36 10.76 4.65 -9.91
N ILE A 37 9.43 4.41 -9.94
CA ILE A 37 8.43 5.34 -9.40
C ILE A 37 8.66 5.55 -7.90
N ASP A 38 8.74 4.47 -7.11
CA ASP A 38 8.89 4.58 -5.66
C ASP A 38 10.13 5.41 -5.25
N ARG A 39 11.24 5.30 -6.01
CA ARG A 39 12.47 6.08 -5.75
C ARG A 39 12.30 7.58 -5.94
N THR A 40 11.39 8.02 -6.80
CA THR A 40 11.20 9.44 -7.12
C THR A 40 10.01 10.07 -6.41
N LEU A 41 9.11 9.27 -5.86
CA LEU A 41 7.92 9.78 -5.16
C LEU A 41 8.31 10.61 -3.93
N PRO A 42 7.76 11.82 -3.78
CA PRO A 42 8.00 12.63 -2.61
C PRO A 42 7.42 11.97 -1.35
N LYS A 43 8.13 12.15 -0.23
CA LYS A 43 7.70 11.62 1.06
C LYS A 43 6.79 12.63 1.79
N TYR A 44 5.56 12.23 2.02
CA TYR A 44 4.61 12.91 2.90
C TYR A 44 4.90 12.52 4.34
N GLN A 45 4.77 13.47 5.26
CA GLN A 45 4.98 13.27 6.69
C GLN A 45 3.64 12.93 7.35
N LEU A 46 3.56 11.81 8.03
CA LEU A 46 2.40 11.47 8.86
C LEU A 46 2.43 12.28 10.15
N ASN A 47 1.31 12.89 10.52
CA ASN A 47 1.14 13.47 11.85
C ASN A 47 1.05 12.33 12.89
N LYS A 48 2.11 12.17 13.69
CA LYS A 48 2.21 11.10 14.70
C LYS A 48 1.46 11.38 16.00
N GLU A 49 0.88 12.56 16.14
CA GLU A 49 0.04 12.90 17.29
C GLU A 49 -1.40 12.42 17.09
N ASN A 50 -1.90 12.45 15.85
CA ASN A 50 -3.30 12.12 15.57
C ASN A 50 -3.51 11.02 14.52
N PHE A 51 -2.49 10.66 13.74
CA PHE A 51 -2.54 9.65 12.67
C PHE A 51 -3.61 9.89 11.59
N LYS A 52 -4.15 11.11 11.53
CA LYS A 52 -5.24 11.52 10.63
C LYS A 52 -4.81 12.57 9.63
N GLU A 53 -3.59 13.07 9.72
CA GLU A 53 -3.09 14.11 8.84
C GLU A 53 -1.78 13.70 8.17
N ILE A 54 -1.62 14.11 6.92
CA ILE A 54 -0.35 14.01 6.21
C ILE A 54 0.05 15.39 5.68
N SER A 55 1.35 15.67 5.63
CA SER A 55 1.85 16.95 5.15
C SER A 55 2.99 16.82 4.16
N TYR A 56 3.03 17.75 3.20
CA TYR A 56 4.11 17.86 2.22
C TYR A 56 4.21 19.31 1.73
N GLN A 57 5.43 19.86 1.70
CA GLN A 57 5.71 21.23 1.23
C GLN A 57 4.79 22.32 1.84
N GLY A 58 4.53 22.25 3.14
CA GLY A 58 3.69 23.23 3.85
C GLY A 58 2.17 23.04 3.66
N LYS A 59 1.75 22.06 2.84
CA LYS A 59 0.35 21.65 2.71
C LYS A 59 0.07 20.52 3.68
N THR A 60 -1.03 20.63 4.44
CA THR A 60 -1.50 19.58 5.35
C THR A 60 -2.85 19.08 4.88
N TYR A 61 -3.03 17.77 4.79
CA TYR A 61 -4.26 17.12 4.37
C TYR A 61 -4.83 16.29 5.51
N VAL A 62 -6.14 16.39 5.73
CA VAL A 62 -6.88 15.59 6.73
C VAL A 62 -7.49 14.39 6.02
N ILE A 63 -7.07 13.19 6.42
CA ILE A 63 -7.60 11.91 5.96
C ILE A 63 -9.02 11.73 6.51
N GLN A 64 -9.95 11.44 5.60
CA GLN A 64 -11.36 11.23 5.87
C GLN A 64 -11.68 9.74 5.94
N ASP A 65 -12.79 9.40 6.60
CA ASP A 65 -13.32 8.03 6.60
C ASP A 65 -13.93 7.63 5.25
N SER A 66 -14.21 8.58 4.35
CA SER A 66 -14.69 8.25 3.00
C SER A 66 -13.59 7.65 2.11
N THR A 67 -13.96 6.68 1.29
CA THR A 67 -13.07 6.06 0.29
C THR A 67 -13.23 6.68 -1.10
N VAL A 68 -12.23 6.48 -1.94
CA VAL A 68 -12.20 6.87 -3.36
C VAL A 68 -12.13 5.62 -4.22
N ASP A 69 -13.02 5.52 -5.21
CA ASP A 69 -13.02 4.38 -6.13
C ASP A 69 -11.73 4.30 -6.94
N ARG A 70 -11.24 3.08 -7.14
CA ARG A 70 -9.99 2.83 -7.88
C ARG A 70 -10.01 3.43 -9.29
N GLU A 71 -11.17 3.46 -9.94
CA GLU A 71 -11.36 4.02 -11.28
C GLU A 71 -11.14 5.54 -11.35
N ARG A 72 -11.20 6.23 -10.21
CA ARG A 72 -10.95 7.67 -10.11
C ARG A 72 -9.49 7.99 -9.83
N LEU A 73 -8.65 7.00 -9.53
CA LEU A 73 -7.24 7.22 -9.26
C LEU A 73 -6.46 7.43 -10.56
N GLN A 74 -5.52 8.37 -10.50
CA GLN A 74 -4.55 8.58 -11.58
C GLN A 74 -3.14 8.15 -11.09
N GLU A 75 -2.10 8.84 -11.53
CA GLU A 75 -0.73 8.52 -11.14
C GLU A 75 -0.47 8.73 -9.63
N PRO A 76 0.45 7.95 -9.03
CA PRO A 76 0.95 8.26 -7.70
C PRO A 76 1.75 9.56 -7.73
N ILE A 77 1.51 10.40 -6.73
CA ILE A 77 2.11 11.73 -6.57
C ILE A 77 2.91 11.85 -5.26
N GLY A 78 2.90 10.82 -4.42
CA GLY A 78 3.72 10.77 -3.22
C GLY A 78 3.59 9.45 -2.48
N LYS A 79 4.27 9.36 -1.34
CA LYS A 79 4.16 8.22 -0.42
C LYS A 79 4.31 8.66 1.03
N VAL A 80 3.59 8.00 1.92
CA VAL A 80 3.82 8.09 3.36
C VAL A 80 4.80 6.99 3.76
N ALA A 81 4.50 5.74 3.38
CA ALA A 81 5.32 4.55 3.63
C ALA A 81 5.68 4.37 5.12
N GLU A 82 4.66 4.49 5.99
CA GLU A 82 4.79 4.28 7.43
C GLU A 82 3.74 3.28 7.92
N SER A 83 4.13 2.41 8.84
CA SER A 83 3.21 1.51 9.54
C SER A 83 3.31 1.76 11.04
N VAL A 84 2.18 1.97 11.68
CA VAL A 84 2.08 2.29 13.12
C VAL A 84 1.01 1.41 13.75
N THR A 85 1.16 1.15 15.04
CA THR A 85 0.13 0.48 15.83
C THR A 85 -0.15 1.35 17.03
N ILE A 86 -1.43 1.64 17.27
CA ILE A 86 -1.88 2.40 18.44
C ILE A 86 -2.80 1.54 19.29
N ASN A 87 -2.93 1.88 20.57
CA ASN A 87 -3.97 1.32 21.42
C ASN A 87 -5.27 2.12 21.34
N GLU A 88 -6.27 1.73 22.13
CA GLU A 88 -7.56 2.43 22.24
C GLU A 88 -7.49 3.83 22.86
N HIS A 89 -6.35 4.19 23.46
CA HIS A 89 -6.07 5.53 23.99
C HIS A 89 -5.32 6.41 22.97
N ASN A 90 -5.16 5.94 21.73
CA ASN A 90 -4.36 6.56 20.66
C ASN A 90 -2.86 6.68 20.96
N GLU A 91 -2.33 5.86 21.86
CA GLU A 91 -0.91 5.84 22.20
C GLU A 91 -0.14 4.97 21.21
N LEU A 92 0.97 5.49 20.69
CA LEU A 92 1.84 4.75 19.76
C LEU A 92 2.57 3.62 20.48
N LEU A 93 2.38 2.39 20.04
CA LEU A 93 3.05 1.23 20.60
C LEU A 93 4.50 1.13 20.10
N SER A 94 5.43 0.93 21.04
CA SER A 94 6.84 0.75 20.74
C SER A 94 7.11 -0.64 20.14
N LYS A 95 8.25 -0.82 19.47
CA LYS A 95 8.68 -2.14 18.98
C LYS A 95 8.84 -3.16 20.11
N GLU A 96 9.19 -2.71 21.31
CA GLU A 96 9.31 -3.58 22.48
C GLU A 96 7.92 -4.08 22.92
N GLU A 97 6.93 -3.19 23.00
CA GLU A 97 5.55 -3.54 23.35
C GLU A 97 4.94 -4.51 22.32
N LEU A 98 5.20 -4.28 21.04
CA LEU A 98 4.74 -5.15 19.95
C LEU A 98 5.41 -6.53 19.95
N ARG A 99 6.55 -6.70 20.61
CA ARG A 99 7.28 -7.98 20.69
C ARG A 99 6.90 -8.81 21.92
N LYS A 100 6.14 -8.25 22.86
CA LYS A 100 5.69 -9.00 24.04
C LYS A 100 4.76 -10.12 23.62
N ILE A 101 5.00 -11.31 24.17
CA ILE A 101 4.17 -12.50 23.98
C ILE A 101 3.40 -12.73 25.28
N GLU A 102 2.09 -12.83 25.19
CA GLU A 102 1.26 -13.17 26.34
C GLU A 102 1.29 -14.69 26.56
N ILE A 103 1.82 -15.12 27.72
CA ILE A 103 1.90 -16.54 28.11
C ILE A 103 0.61 -16.98 28.79
N LEU A 104 -0.05 -16.06 29.49
CA LEU A 104 -1.36 -16.25 30.12
C LEU A 104 -2.29 -15.15 29.62
N PRO A 105 -3.55 -15.47 29.28
CA PRO A 105 -4.51 -14.45 28.84
C PRO A 105 -4.80 -13.47 29.97
N LYS A 106 -4.75 -12.18 29.67
CA LYS A 106 -5.18 -11.13 30.60
C LYS A 106 -6.70 -11.05 30.60
N GLU A 107 -7.28 -10.69 31.75
CA GLU A 107 -8.74 -10.47 31.84
C GLU A 107 -9.22 -9.33 30.93
N ASN A 108 -8.37 -8.32 30.69
CA ASN A 108 -8.62 -7.24 29.75
C ASN A 108 -7.51 -7.18 28.70
N GLU A 109 -7.82 -7.62 27.49
CA GLU A 109 -6.95 -7.42 26.33
C GLU A 109 -7.08 -5.96 25.84
N GLU A 110 -5.96 -5.25 25.84
CA GLU A 110 -5.88 -3.92 25.25
C GLU A 110 -6.09 -4.02 23.74
N LYS A 111 -7.07 -3.26 23.21
CA LYS A 111 -7.32 -3.23 21.76
C LYS A 111 -6.19 -2.52 21.03
N ARG A 112 -5.74 -3.13 19.94
CA ARG A 112 -4.66 -2.59 19.09
C ARG A 112 -5.20 -2.32 17.69
N PHE A 113 -4.90 -1.14 17.16
CA PHE A 113 -5.27 -0.70 15.83
C PHE A 113 -4.01 -0.53 14.99
N HIS A 114 -3.89 -1.35 13.95
CA HIS A 114 -2.78 -1.27 13.01
C HIS A 114 -3.14 -0.36 11.83
N PHE A 115 -2.26 0.57 11.51
CA PHE A 115 -2.37 1.44 10.35
C PHE A 115 -1.16 1.29 9.46
N ASN A 116 -1.41 1.02 8.19
CA ASN A 116 -0.41 0.98 7.13
C ASN A 116 -0.70 2.07 6.10
N PHE A 117 0.15 3.09 6.06
CA PHE A 117 0.06 4.23 5.16
C PHE A 117 0.97 4.02 3.95
N GLY A 118 0.36 3.97 2.77
CA GLY A 118 1.04 3.65 1.50
C GLY A 118 1.27 4.87 0.62
N TRP A 119 0.92 4.73 -0.66
CA TRP A 119 1.07 5.75 -1.69
C TRP A 119 -0.04 6.81 -1.60
N VAL A 120 0.26 7.98 -2.15
CA VAL A 120 -0.66 9.10 -2.35
C VAL A 120 -0.89 9.26 -3.85
N TYR A 121 -2.14 9.37 -4.27
CA TYR A 121 -2.57 9.41 -5.66
C TYR A 121 -3.32 10.69 -5.98
N ARG A 122 -3.19 11.13 -7.23
CA ARG A 122 -4.08 12.13 -7.82
C ARG A 122 -5.46 11.53 -8.04
N ILE A 123 -6.50 12.34 -7.82
CA ILE A 123 -7.90 12.01 -8.09
C ILE A 123 -8.34 12.71 -9.38
N LYS A 124 -9.02 11.97 -10.26
CA LYS A 124 -9.58 12.49 -11.52
C LYS A 124 -10.50 13.68 -11.28
N ASN A 125 -10.34 14.72 -12.09
CA ASN A 125 -11.12 15.97 -12.05
C ASN A 125 -11.00 16.78 -10.75
N THR A 126 -9.94 16.57 -9.96
CA THR A 126 -9.67 17.31 -8.72
C THR A 126 -8.22 17.77 -8.67
N SER A 127 -7.98 18.96 -8.11
CA SER A 127 -6.61 19.45 -7.90
C SER A 127 -5.96 18.73 -6.71
N PRO A 128 -4.70 18.26 -6.80
CA PRO A 128 -3.95 17.78 -5.65
C PRO A 128 -3.77 18.81 -4.54
N ASP A 129 -3.95 20.09 -4.85
CA ASP A 129 -3.89 21.18 -3.87
C ASP A 129 -5.19 21.32 -3.07
N GLU A 130 -6.22 20.55 -3.42
CA GLU A 130 -7.50 20.48 -2.73
C GLU A 130 -7.71 19.11 -2.09
N GLU A 131 -7.57 18.04 -2.90
CA GLU A 131 -7.84 16.68 -2.45
C GLU A 131 -6.89 15.66 -3.10
N VAL A 132 -6.49 14.66 -2.31
CA VAL A 132 -5.66 13.53 -2.75
C VAL A 132 -6.24 12.23 -2.19
N ALA A 133 -5.89 11.09 -2.79
CA ALA A 133 -6.23 9.78 -2.25
C ALA A 133 -5.01 9.16 -1.57
N VAL A 134 -5.15 8.71 -0.32
CA VAL A 134 -4.08 8.12 0.49
C VAL A 134 -4.42 6.67 0.75
N VAL A 135 -3.47 5.76 0.49
CA VAL A 135 -3.66 4.36 0.87
C VAL A 135 -3.52 4.21 2.37
N VAL A 136 -4.60 3.77 3.04
CA VAL A 136 -4.61 3.41 4.46
C VAL A 136 -5.22 2.02 4.58
N ASN A 137 -4.48 1.05 5.09
CA ASN A 137 -4.96 -0.34 5.27
C ASN A 137 -5.61 -0.95 4.02
N HIS A 138 -4.95 -0.79 2.87
CA HIS A 138 -5.39 -1.27 1.54
C HIS A 138 -6.57 -0.50 0.91
N GLU A 139 -7.11 0.51 1.58
CA GLU A 139 -8.19 1.34 1.04
C GLU A 139 -7.67 2.71 0.62
N TYR A 140 -8.24 3.27 -0.46
CA TYR A 140 -7.94 4.60 -0.93
C TYR A 140 -8.81 5.60 -0.17
N ARG A 141 -8.29 6.18 0.91
CA ARG A 141 -9.01 7.18 1.72
C ARG A 141 -8.87 8.57 1.09
N LEU A 142 -9.96 9.33 1.06
CA LEU A 142 -9.93 10.73 0.63
C LEU A 142 -9.19 11.56 1.67
N ALA A 143 -8.28 12.44 1.26
CA ALA A 143 -7.66 13.42 2.14
C ALA A 143 -7.82 14.82 1.55
N LYS A 144 -8.33 15.75 2.36
CA LYS A 144 -8.61 17.13 1.93
C LYS A 144 -7.64 18.11 2.58
N ILE A 145 -7.25 19.14 1.85
CA ILE A 145 -6.40 20.21 2.38
C ILE A 145 -7.05 20.84 3.62
N LYS A 146 -6.24 20.99 4.68
CA LYS A 146 -6.60 21.68 5.92
C LYS A 146 -6.48 23.18 5.66
N LYS A 147 -7.61 23.88 5.66
CA LYS A 147 -7.68 25.34 5.54
C LYS A 147 -7.37 26.02 6.87
#